data_AF-A0ABC9Y8R5-F1
#
_entry.id   AF-A0ABC9Y8R5-F1
#
_cell.length_a   1.000
_cell.length_b   1.000
_cell.length_c   1.000
_cell.angle_alpha   90.00
_cell.angle_beta   90.00
_cell.angle_gamma   90.00
#
_symmetry.space_group_name_H-M   'P 1'
#
loop_
_entity.id
_entity.type
_entity.pdbx_description
1 polymer ?
#
loop_
_entity_poly.entity_id
_entity_poly.type
_entity_poly.pdbx_seq_one_letter_code
_entity_poly.pdbx_strand_id
1 'polypeptide(L)'
;MEVHSGADIHLQPVEDPMLEQLEAPEGGCGPMGSPCKLLAGPVALWREEPRPEQIRIWARKEAVKNGYVDYALNITGPIFSFLEDLFNVSYPLPKTDLVALPDFGAGAMENWGLMTFQESSLMYLPSDKFTSRKAMIAIIVSHELGHQWFGNLVTMNWWNDLWLNEGLASYFEYLGATFVEPKLSLDKIFYDHVVQPVLREDNEIGVRSLSESEDKIKGSFSLMSLFDSITYNKVVDAQDEVQLPASVKQIMDSWTCQNGFPVLTLNLTTGTISQEQFLNKKNENSTDSYKFGYIQIETALELTKYLAREDELFIWNVVLLNLVPENLESTLKNYEVYPLLKKYLLKRVLPIYRYYAGFIRQNVDALEDDYFAQYGKELLHDVLKVMGRFVNTDVQIQELQVFYNATLEEDERVAATLLLEFTKFENMERRELLIKVANWLQKNVDD
;
A
#
# COMPACT_ATOMS: atom_id res chain seq x y z
N MET A 1 14.18 -27.34 24.31
CA MET A 1 14.15 -28.24 23.14
C MET A 1 14.97 -27.53 22.08
N GLU A 2 16.15 -28.07 21.77
CA GLU A 2 17.19 -27.39 20.99
C GLU A 2 16.73 -27.08 19.57
N VAL A 3 16.97 -25.85 19.12
CA VAL A 3 16.77 -25.39 17.75
C VAL A 3 17.98 -25.84 16.95
N HIS A 4 17.83 -26.87 16.12
CA HIS A 4 18.85 -27.25 15.16
C HIS A 4 18.81 -26.29 13.96
N SER A 5 19.75 -25.35 13.93
CA SER A 5 20.11 -24.55 12.76
C SER A 5 21.00 -25.39 11.84
N GLY A 6 20.55 -25.63 10.61
CA GLY A 6 21.37 -26.30 9.59
C GLY A 6 20.51 -26.72 8.40
N ALA A 7 20.11 -25.76 7.57
CA ALA A 7 19.65 -26.07 6.22
C ALA A 7 20.89 -26.31 5.35
N ASP A 8 21.11 -27.56 4.92
CA ASP A 8 22.12 -27.88 3.92
C ASP A 8 21.69 -27.28 2.57
N ILE A 9 22.49 -26.33 2.06
CA ILE A 9 22.23 -25.60 0.82
C ILE A 9 22.82 -26.39 -0.35
N HIS A 10 21.97 -27.01 -1.18
CA HIS A 10 22.40 -27.62 -2.44
C HIS A 10 22.29 -26.62 -3.59
N LEU A 11 23.41 -26.01 -3.98
CA LEU A 11 23.54 -25.30 -5.26
C LEU A 11 23.81 -26.34 -6.36
N GLN A 12 22.83 -26.63 -7.22
CA GLN A 12 23.13 -27.35 -8.46
C GLN A 12 23.70 -26.37 -9.50
N PRO A 13 24.95 -26.54 -9.97
CA PRO A 13 25.48 -25.76 -11.08
C PRO A 13 24.89 -26.31 -12.38
N VAL A 14 24.08 -25.52 -13.08
CA VAL A 14 23.71 -25.82 -14.47
C VAL A 14 24.91 -25.44 -15.35
N GLU A 15 25.72 -26.42 -15.72
CA GLU A 15 26.84 -26.30 -16.67
C GLU A 15 26.38 -26.49 -18.14
N ASP A 16 25.36 -25.75 -18.60
CA ASP A 16 25.10 -25.48 -20.03
C ASP A 16 23.91 -24.49 -20.15
N PRO A 17 23.85 -23.54 -21.11
CA PRO A 17 22.63 -22.78 -21.34
C PRO A 17 21.64 -23.66 -22.13
N MET A 18 21.11 -24.70 -21.50
CA MET A 18 19.91 -25.36 -22.00
C MET A 18 18.73 -24.42 -21.76
N LEU A 19 17.92 -24.19 -22.80
CA LEU A 19 16.60 -23.59 -22.69
C LEU A 19 15.74 -24.52 -21.83
N GLU A 20 15.66 -24.26 -20.53
CA GLU A 20 14.75 -24.96 -19.64
C GLU A 20 13.34 -24.40 -19.89
N GLN A 21 12.42 -25.25 -20.35
CA GLN A 21 11.02 -24.87 -20.50
C GLN A 21 10.35 -24.99 -19.13
N LEU A 22 9.82 -23.89 -18.63
CA LEU A 22 8.99 -23.90 -17.42
C LEU A 22 7.57 -24.30 -17.84
N GLU A 23 7.30 -25.59 -17.74
CA GLU A 23 5.98 -26.17 -18.00
C GLU A 23 5.17 -26.32 -16.68
N ALA A 24 3.85 -26.31 -16.82
CA ALA A 24 2.92 -26.68 -15.76
C ALA A 24 3.20 -28.13 -15.27
N PRO A 25 2.79 -28.53 -14.05
CA PRO A 25 3.16 -29.81 -13.47
C PRO A 25 2.81 -31.02 -14.37
N GLU A 26 3.73 -31.99 -14.45
CA GLU A 26 3.47 -33.28 -15.13
C GLU A 26 2.36 -34.03 -14.39
N GLY A 27 1.18 -34.14 -15.03
CA GLY A 27 -0.06 -34.64 -14.42
C GLY A 27 -1.32 -33.95 -14.96
N GLY A 28 -1.14 -32.82 -15.65
CA GLY A 28 -2.22 -32.00 -16.21
C GLY A 28 -2.70 -30.96 -15.21
N CYS A 29 -3.04 -29.77 -15.69
CA CYS A 29 -3.74 -28.77 -14.87
C CYS A 29 -5.15 -29.29 -14.56
N GLY A 30 -5.60 -29.16 -13.31
CA GLY A 30 -7.03 -29.31 -12.99
C GLY A 30 -7.87 -28.34 -13.82
N PRO A 31 -9.20 -28.52 -13.92
CA PRO A 31 -10.07 -27.54 -14.59
C PRO A 31 -9.86 -26.15 -13.96
N MET A 32 -9.47 -25.16 -14.77
CA MET A 32 -9.11 -23.81 -14.32
C MET A 32 -9.62 -22.73 -15.28
N GLY A 33 -9.86 -21.53 -14.77
CA GLY A 33 -10.12 -20.33 -15.59
C GLY A 33 -8.87 -19.96 -16.41
N SER A 34 -9.04 -19.62 -17.68
CA SER A 34 -7.92 -19.22 -18.57
C SER A 34 -7.22 -17.97 -18.03
N PRO A 35 -5.87 -17.90 -17.94
CA PRO A 35 -4.92 -18.34 -18.97
C PRO A 35 -3.80 -19.30 -18.48
N CYS A 36 -3.55 -20.37 -19.25
CA CYS A 36 -2.31 -21.15 -19.11
C CYS A 36 -1.11 -20.28 -19.52
N LYS A 37 -0.04 -20.28 -18.72
CA LYS A 37 1.20 -19.57 -19.04
C LYS A 37 2.36 -20.54 -19.17
N LEU A 38 3.14 -20.38 -20.23
CA LEU A 38 4.39 -21.10 -20.47
C LEU A 38 5.49 -20.05 -20.63
N LEU A 39 6.58 -20.20 -19.89
CA LEU A 39 7.72 -19.28 -19.95
C LEU A 39 8.89 -19.99 -20.63
N ALA A 40 9.45 -19.34 -21.66
CA ALA A 40 10.69 -19.76 -22.31
C ALA A 40 11.63 -18.55 -22.40
N GLY A 41 12.80 -18.62 -21.77
CA GLY A 41 13.78 -17.53 -21.76
C GLY A 41 15.03 -17.87 -20.95
N PRO A 42 16.08 -17.02 -20.97
CA PRO A 42 17.34 -17.26 -20.26
C PRO A 42 17.25 -17.04 -18.73
N VAL A 43 16.12 -17.39 -18.12
CA VAL A 43 15.90 -17.36 -16.67
C VAL A 43 16.40 -18.70 -16.12
N ALA A 44 17.71 -18.84 -15.97
CA ALA A 44 18.33 -20.11 -15.65
C ALA A 44 19.05 -20.03 -14.31
N LEU A 45 18.31 -20.22 -13.20
CA LEU A 45 18.72 -20.78 -11.89
C LEU A 45 17.57 -20.65 -10.87
N TRP A 46 17.46 -21.64 -9.98
CA TRP A 46 16.44 -21.69 -8.91
C TRP A 46 17.02 -22.09 -7.54
N ARG A 47 16.26 -21.84 -6.47
CA ARG A 47 16.51 -22.33 -5.09
C ARG A 47 15.26 -23.00 -4.51
N GLU A 48 15.47 -23.90 -3.54
CA GLU A 48 14.44 -24.75 -2.91
C GLU A 48 14.66 -24.90 -1.40
N GLU A 49 13.58 -25.20 -0.68
CA GLU A 49 13.55 -25.46 0.76
C GLU A 49 13.14 -26.92 1.12
N PRO A 50 13.47 -27.41 2.35
CA PRO A 50 13.31 -28.81 2.76
C PRO A 50 11.89 -29.40 2.85
N ARG A 51 10.83 -28.70 2.39
CA ARG A 51 9.53 -29.32 2.07
C ARG A 51 9.56 -29.81 0.62
N PRO A 52 10.36 -30.85 0.32
CA PRO A 52 11.55 -30.67 -0.51
C PRO A 52 11.39 -31.16 -1.94
N GLU A 53 10.20 -31.01 -2.55
CA GLU A 53 10.07 -31.22 -4.01
C GLU A 53 9.07 -30.26 -4.68
N GLN A 54 8.53 -29.27 -3.96
CA GLN A 54 7.33 -28.55 -4.41
C GLN A 54 7.46 -27.03 -4.55
N ILE A 55 8.41 -26.33 -3.94
CA ILE A 55 8.50 -24.85 -4.01
C ILE A 55 9.84 -24.43 -4.60
N ARG A 56 9.79 -23.65 -5.70
CA ARG A 56 11.01 -23.13 -6.36
C ARG A 56 10.86 -21.66 -6.70
N ILE A 57 11.93 -20.89 -6.52
CA ILE A 57 11.99 -19.50 -6.98
C ILE A 57 13.02 -19.34 -8.09
N TRP A 58 12.57 -18.83 -9.23
CA TRP A 58 13.34 -18.58 -10.44
C TRP A 58 13.64 -17.10 -10.59
N ALA A 59 14.88 -16.77 -10.92
CA ALA A 59 15.28 -15.40 -11.19
C ALA A 59 16.52 -15.36 -12.10
N ARG A 60 16.96 -14.15 -12.44
CA ARG A 60 18.26 -13.97 -13.11
C ARG A 60 19.37 -14.61 -12.26
N LYS A 61 20.32 -15.28 -12.93
CA LYS A 61 21.47 -15.97 -12.32
C LYS A 61 22.16 -15.16 -11.22
N GLU A 62 22.46 -13.89 -11.47
CA GLU A 62 23.12 -13.01 -10.50
C GLU A 62 22.24 -12.72 -9.28
N ALA A 63 20.92 -12.59 -9.45
CA ALA A 63 19.99 -12.38 -8.34
C ALA A 63 19.94 -13.60 -7.42
N VAL A 64 19.88 -14.81 -7.99
CA VAL A 64 19.91 -16.07 -7.22
C VAL A 64 21.24 -16.24 -6.49
N LYS A 65 22.35 -15.97 -7.19
CA LYS A 65 23.70 -16.07 -6.62
C LYS A 65 23.92 -15.09 -5.48
N ASN A 66 23.41 -13.88 -5.59
CA ASN A 66 23.52 -12.85 -4.55
C ASN A 66 22.47 -13.00 -3.43
N GLY A 67 21.62 -14.04 -3.49
CA GLY A 67 20.64 -14.35 -2.44
C GLY A 67 19.42 -13.42 -2.43
N TYR A 68 19.14 -12.72 -3.52
CA TYR A 68 18.06 -11.71 -3.55
C TYR A 68 16.66 -12.33 -3.44
N VAL A 69 16.52 -13.63 -3.70
CA VAL A 69 15.24 -14.37 -3.61
C VAL A 69 15.11 -15.17 -2.32
N ASP A 70 16.13 -15.14 -1.45
CA ASP A 70 16.19 -16.01 -0.26
C ASP A 70 15.09 -15.67 0.73
N TYR A 71 14.78 -14.38 0.91
CA TYR A 71 13.68 -13.97 1.77
C TYR A 71 12.32 -14.50 1.28
N ALA A 72 12.02 -14.35 -0.02
CA ALA A 72 10.79 -14.85 -0.59
C ALA A 72 10.68 -16.38 -0.43
N LEU A 73 11.78 -17.11 -0.70
CA LEU A 73 11.81 -18.56 -0.56
C LEU A 73 11.48 -19.00 0.88
N ASN A 74 12.08 -18.33 1.86
CA ASN A 74 11.90 -18.66 3.28
C ASN A 74 10.46 -18.42 3.78
N ILE A 75 9.73 -17.46 3.21
CA ILE A 75 8.36 -17.14 3.65
C ILE A 75 7.28 -17.91 2.88
N THR A 76 7.55 -18.30 1.62
CA THR A 76 6.55 -18.96 0.76
C THR A 76 6.01 -20.24 1.39
N GLY A 77 6.88 -21.12 1.90
CA GLY A 77 6.45 -22.36 2.55
C GLY A 77 5.56 -22.07 3.77
N PRO A 78 6.04 -21.34 4.79
CA PRO A 78 5.25 -21.01 5.98
C PRO A 78 3.87 -20.41 5.65
N ILE A 79 3.78 -19.49 4.68
CA ILE A 79 2.50 -18.92 4.25
C ILE A 79 1.60 -20.00 3.63
N PHE A 80 2.13 -20.86 2.76
CA PHE A 80 1.36 -21.99 2.20
C PHE A 80 0.73 -22.86 3.29
N SER A 81 1.52 -23.27 4.29
CA SER A 81 0.99 -24.08 5.41
C SER A 81 -0.08 -23.35 6.19
N PHE A 82 0.15 -22.07 6.48
CA PHE A 82 -0.82 -21.25 7.18
C PHE A 82 -2.16 -21.18 6.42
N LEU A 83 -2.13 -20.98 5.10
CA LEU A 83 -3.33 -20.92 4.27
C LEU A 83 -4.01 -22.29 4.12
N GLU A 84 -3.25 -23.38 3.97
CA GLU A 84 -3.77 -24.75 3.97
C GLU A 84 -4.53 -25.07 5.26
N ASP A 85 -3.95 -24.72 6.40
CA ASP A 85 -4.55 -24.92 7.72
C ASP A 85 -5.78 -24.03 7.91
N LEU A 86 -5.69 -22.76 7.51
CA LEU A 86 -6.78 -21.78 7.62
C LEU A 86 -8.00 -22.16 6.78
N PHE A 87 -7.77 -22.60 5.54
CA PHE A 87 -8.85 -22.99 4.63
C PHE A 87 -9.28 -24.44 4.83
N ASN A 88 -8.49 -25.24 5.55
CA ASN A 88 -8.68 -26.67 5.73
C ASN A 88 -8.83 -27.39 4.37
N VAL A 89 -8.03 -26.96 3.38
CA VAL A 89 -7.99 -27.48 2.02
C VAL A 89 -6.53 -27.48 1.56
N SER A 90 -5.98 -28.67 1.29
CA SER A 90 -4.61 -28.80 0.80
C SER A 90 -4.41 -28.20 -0.59
N TYR A 91 -3.19 -27.72 -0.86
CA TYR A 91 -2.81 -27.25 -2.19
C TYR A 91 -2.85 -28.42 -3.19
N PRO A 92 -3.57 -28.30 -4.32
CA PRO A 92 -3.87 -29.45 -5.16
C PRO A 92 -2.79 -29.80 -6.18
N LEU A 93 -1.80 -28.92 -6.41
CA LEU A 93 -0.73 -29.17 -7.38
C LEU A 93 0.50 -29.77 -6.69
N PRO A 94 1.27 -30.64 -7.38
CA PRO A 94 2.44 -31.28 -6.81
C PRO A 94 3.65 -30.35 -6.70
N LYS A 95 3.60 -29.15 -7.30
CA LYS A 95 4.64 -28.13 -7.22
C LYS A 95 4.05 -26.73 -7.44
N THR A 96 4.84 -25.73 -7.09
CA THR A 96 4.60 -24.31 -7.31
C THR A 96 5.92 -23.59 -7.57
N ASP A 97 5.93 -22.80 -8.64
CA ASP A 97 7.06 -22.01 -9.08
C ASP A 97 6.74 -20.53 -8.92
N LEU A 98 7.67 -19.74 -8.38
CA LEU A 98 7.62 -18.28 -8.37
C LEU A 98 8.72 -17.76 -9.29
N VAL A 99 8.43 -16.83 -10.19
CA VAL A 99 9.40 -16.31 -11.15
C VAL A 99 9.51 -14.80 -11.05
N ALA A 100 10.70 -14.28 -10.79
CA ALA A 100 10.99 -12.86 -10.86
C ALA A 100 11.37 -12.44 -12.29
N LEU A 101 10.59 -11.53 -12.87
CA LEU A 101 10.72 -11.04 -14.24
C LEU A 101 11.24 -9.58 -14.25
N PRO A 102 12.32 -9.28 -15.01
CA PRO A 102 12.91 -7.93 -15.10
C PRO A 102 11.97 -6.86 -15.66
N ASP A 103 11.13 -7.25 -16.61
CA ASP A 103 10.16 -6.38 -17.25
C ASP A 103 8.79 -7.06 -17.18
N PHE A 104 7.96 -6.60 -16.25
CA PHE A 104 6.63 -7.09 -16.02
C PHE A 104 5.72 -5.90 -15.72
N GLY A 105 4.70 -5.70 -16.57
CA GLY A 105 3.84 -4.51 -16.52
C GLY A 105 2.84 -4.50 -15.36
N ALA A 106 2.65 -5.66 -14.71
CA ALA A 106 1.89 -5.79 -13.46
C ALA A 106 2.85 -6.01 -12.28
N GLY A 107 2.35 -5.91 -11.05
CA GLY A 107 3.14 -6.19 -9.84
C GLY A 107 3.46 -7.68 -9.69
N ALA A 108 2.44 -8.52 -9.80
CA ALA A 108 2.50 -9.98 -9.78
C ALA A 108 1.29 -10.58 -10.55
N MET A 109 1.23 -11.91 -10.67
CA MET A 109 0.15 -12.65 -11.33
C MET A 109 0.17 -14.11 -10.89
N GLU A 110 -1.00 -14.64 -10.58
CA GLU A 110 -1.24 -15.81 -9.74
C GLU A 110 -1.22 -17.15 -10.47
N ASN A 111 -0.71 -17.21 -11.70
CA ASN A 111 -0.92 -18.36 -12.60
C ASN A 111 -0.66 -19.69 -11.88
N TRP A 112 -1.60 -20.63 -11.96
CA TRP A 112 -1.64 -21.78 -11.06
C TRP A 112 -0.40 -22.67 -11.18
N GLY A 113 0.40 -22.72 -10.11
CA GLY A 113 1.66 -23.46 -10.07
C GLY A 113 2.86 -22.76 -10.75
N LEU A 114 2.67 -21.56 -11.32
CA LEU A 114 3.72 -20.70 -11.91
C LEU A 114 3.38 -19.21 -11.73
N MET A 115 3.52 -18.71 -10.50
CA MET A 115 3.30 -17.30 -10.18
C MET A 115 4.43 -16.44 -10.77
N THR A 116 4.08 -15.29 -11.35
CA THR A 116 5.05 -14.37 -11.97
C THR A 116 5.04 -13.03 -11.26
N PHE A 117 6.22 -12.54 -10.91
CA PHE A 117 6.40 -11.30 -10.14
C PHE A 117 7.30 -10.34 -10.92
N GLN A 118 7.06 -9.05 -10.79
CA GLN A 118 8.10 -8.06 -11.07
C GLN A 118 9.26 -8.27 -10.07
N GLU A 119 10.51 -8.04 -10.46
CA GLU A 119 11.65 -8.24 -9.54
C GLU A 119 11.50 -7.43 -8.25
N SER A 120 10.98 -6.21 -8.36
CA SER A 120 10.67 -5.36 -7.21
C SER A 120 9.55 -5.91 -6.32
N SER A 121 8.82 -6.95 -6.70
CA SER A 121 7.78 -7.56 -5.86
C SER A 121 8.24 -8.82 -5.15
N LEU A 122 9.35 -9.43 -5.60
CA LEU A 122 9.84 -10.71 -5.09
C LEU A 122 11.26 -10.66 -4.50
N MET A 123 12.10 -9.72 -4.94
CA MET A 123 13.52 -9.65 -4.54
C MET A 123 13.75 -8.73 -3.36
N TYR A 124 14.54 -9.19 -2.39
CA TYR A 124 15.06 -8.45 -1.25
C TYR A 124 16.59 -8.36 -1.34
N LEU A 125 17.13 -7.15 -1.49
CA LEU A 125 18.57 -6.97 -1.63
C LEU A 125 19.22 -6.85 -0.24
N PRO A 126 20.45 -7.34 -0.02
CA PRO A 126 21.18 -7.15 1.23
C PRO A 126 21.43 -5.68 1.61
N SER A 127 21.37 -4.77 0.62
CA SER A 127 21.43 -3.32 0.84
C SER A 127 20.11 -2.72 1.32
N ASP A 128 19.01 -3.46 1.24
CA ASP A 128 17.69 -3.01 1.65
C ASP A 128 17.63 -3.03 3.17
N LYS A 129 18.03 -1.93 3.81
CA LYS A 129 17.99 -1.75 5.27
C LYS A 129 16.56 -1.56 5.84
N PHE A 130 15.53 -1.79 5.03
CA PHE A 130 14.17 -1.35 5.32
C PHE A 130 13.23 -2.53 5.59
N THR A 131 12.53 -2.52 6.74
CA THR A 131 11.46 -3.48 7.09
C THR A 131 10.30 -3.37 6.12
N SER A 132 9.98 -2.16 5.66
CA SER A 132 8.88 -1.91 4.72
C SER A 132 9.01 -2.73 3.44
N ARG A 133 10.25 -2.99 3.00
CA ARG A 133 10.55 -3.84 1.85
C ARG A 133 10.17 -5.30 2.09
N LYS A 134 10.55 -5.86 3.24
CA LYS A 134 10.19 -7.23 3.64
C LYS A 134 8.68 -7.38 3.82
N ALA A 135 8.05 -6.39 4.45
CA ALA A 135 6.60 -6.34 4.63
C ALA A 135 5.88 -6.36 3.27
N MET A 136 6.31 -5.51 2.34
CA MET A 136 5.74 -5.44 0.99
C MET A 136 5.89 -6.76 0.23
N ILE A 137 7.08 -7.38 0.27
CA ILE A 137 7.30 -8.69 -0.37
C ILE A 137 6.43 -9.77 0.29
N ALA A 138 6.30 -9.77 1.63
CA ALA A 138 5.45 -10.73 2.34
C ALA A 138 3.97 -10.57 2.00
N ILE A 139 3.48 -9.34 1.92
CA ILE A 139 2.11 -9.02 1.50
C ILE A 139 1.87 -9.54 0.07
N ILE A 140 2.70 -9.15 -0.89
CA ILE A 140 2.51 -9.55 -2.30
C ILE A 140 2.64 -11.07 -2.47
N VAL A 141 3.65 -11.71 -1.87
CA VAL A 141 3.76 -13.17 -1.93
C VAL A 141 2.53 -13.82 -1.30
N SER A 142 2.04 -13.33 -0.17
CA SER A 142 0.84 -13.88 0.47
C SER A 142 -0.43 -13.68 -0.37
N HIS A 143 -0.53 -12.58 -1.12
CA HIS A 143 -1.64 -12.31 -2.04
C HIS A 143 -1.73 -13.37 -3.13
N GLU A 144 -0.63 -13.57 -3.86
CA GLU A 144 -0.55 -14.55 -4.96
C GLU A 144 -0.76 -15.98 -4.47
N LEU A 145 -0.34 -16.26 -3.22
CA LEU A 145 -0.59 -17.53 -2.56
C LEU A 145 -2.07 -17.71 -2.18
N GLY A 146 -2.76 -16.66 -1.75
CA GLY A 146 -4.21 -16.67 -1.53
C GLY A 146 -4.98 -17.05 -2.79
N HIS A 147 -4.55 -16.54 -3.94
CA HIS A 147 -5.15 -16.87 -5.23
C HIS A 147 -5.09 -18.34 -5.62
N GLN A 148 -4.17 -19.12 -5.04
CA GLN A 148 -4.08 -20.55 -5.28
C GLN A 148 -5.37 -21.30 -4.86
N TRP A 149 -6.15 -20.70 -3.94
CA TRP A 149 -7.52 -21.10 -3.61
C TRP A 149 -8.58 -20.20 -4.26
N PHE A 150 -8.46 -18.88 -4.10
CA PHE A 150 -9.45 -17.90 -4.55
C PHE A 150 -9.05 -17.26 -5.88
N GLY A 151 -9.57 -17.82 -6.97
CA GLY A 151 -9.25 -17.45 -8.34
C GLY A 151 -8.76 -18.63 -9.17
N ASN A 152 -7.91 -19.49 -8.59
CA ASN A 152 -7.46 -20.71 -9.22
C ASN A 152 -8.37 -21.92 -8.92
N LEU A 153 -8.45 -22.36 -7.65
CA LEU A 153 -9.27 -23.52 -7.28
C LEU A 153 -10.77 -23.22 -7.36
N VAL A 154 -11.17 -22.05 -6.88
CA VAL A 154 -12.53 -21.52 -7.01
C VAL A 154 -12.45 -20.22 -7.78
N THR A 155 -12.86 -20.25 -9.05
CA THR A 155 -12.86 -19.07 -9.93
C THR A 155 -14.26 -18.47 -10.01
N MET A 156 -14.36 -17.14 -10.00
CA MET A 156 -15.61 -16.43 -10.30
C MET A 156 -16.21 -16.88 -11.64
N ASN A 157 -17.55 -16.92 -11.74
CA ASN A 157 -18.22 -17.34 -12.97
C ASN A 157 -18.00 -16.34 -14.12
N TRP A 158 -17.95 -15.04 -13.78
CA TRP A 158 -17.67 -13.96 -14.73
C TRP A 158 -17.01 -12.78 -14.03
N TRP A 159 -16.34 -11.93 -14.81
CA TRP A 159 -15.50 -10.82 -14.34
C TRP A 159 -16.23 -9.75 -13.52
N ASN A 160 -17.55 -9.68 -13.59
CA ASN A 160 -18.35 -8.78 -12.75
C ASN A 160 -18.24 -9.11 -11.25
N ASP A 161 -17.83 -10.33 -10.91
CA ASP A 161 -17.55 -10.76 -9.55
C ASP A 161 -16.06 -10.98 -9.29
N LEU A 162 -15.18 -10.25 -10.00
CA LEU A 162 -13.72 -10.29 -9.82
C LEU A 162 -13.28 -10.09 -8.36
N TRP A 163 -14.06 -9.35 -7.57
CA TRP A 163 -13.83 -9.16 -6.14
C TRP A 163 -13.79 -10.47 -5.33
N LEU A 164 -14.43 -11.55 -5.82
CA LEU A 164 -14.34 -12.88 -5.19
C LEU A 164 -12.93 -13.48 -5.30
N ASN A 165 -12.14 -13.06 -6.29
CA ASN A 165 -10.73 -13.43 -6.40
C ASN A 165 -9.89 -12.40 -5.62
N GLU A 166 -9.86 -11.16 -6.12
CA GLU A 166 -8.92 -10.11 -5.70
C GLU A 166 -9.20 -9.65 -4.26
N GLY A 167 -10.46 -9.46 -3.89
CA GLY A 167 -10.84 -9.01 -2.55
C GLY A 167 -10.55 -10.07 -1.49
N LEU A 168 -10.76 -11.36 -1.81
CA LEU A 168 -10.41 -12.45 -0.90
C LEU A 168 -8.89 -12.64 -0.80
N ALA A 169 -8.15 -12.59 -1.91
CA ALA A 169 -6.68 -12.61 -1.87
C ALA A 169 -6.13 -11.44 -1.05
N SER A 170 -6.65 -10.22 -1.25
CA SER A 170 -6.29 -9.02 -0.48
C SER A 170 -6.67 -9.11 0.99
N TYR A 171 -7.73 -9.83 1.34
CA TYR A 171 -8.04 -10.06 2.76
C TYR A 171 -7.02 -11.00 3.42
N PHE A 172 -6.72 -12.12 2.77
CA PHE A 172 -5.82 -13.13 3.33
C PHE A 172 -4.34 -12.76 3.24
N GLU A 173 -3.94 -11.83 2.37
CA GLU A 173 -2.55 -11.38 2.23
C GLU A 173 -1.97 -10.83 3.53
N TYR A 174 -2.76 -10.04 4.27
CA TYR A 174 -2.30 -9.45 5.52
C TYR A 174 -2.21 -10.50 6.63
N LEU A 175 -3.09 -11.51 6.63
CA LEU A 175 -3.03 -12.61 7.58
C LEU A 175 -1.77 -13.46 7.35
N GLY A 176 -1.47 -13.83 6.11
CA GLY A 176 -0.26 -14.60 5.79
C GLY A 176 1.01 -13.78 6.00
N ALA A 177 1.02 -12.49 5.64
CA ALA A 177 2.17 -11.61 5.88
C ALA A 177 2.46 -11.44 7.38
N THR A 178 1.45 -11.21 8.20
CA THR A 178 1.62 -11.06 9.66
C THR A 178 1.95 -12.38 10.36
N PHE A 179 1.57 -13.52 9.78
CA PHE A 179 2.00 -14.84 10.26
C PHE A 179 3.52 -15.04 10.15
N VAL A 180 4.13 -14.64 9.03
CA VAL A 180 5.58 -14.77 8.83
C VAL A 180 6.39 -13.60 9.40
N GLU A 181 5.77 -12.43 9.50
CA GLU A 181 6.37 -11.22 10.05
C GLU A 181 5.51 -10.69 11.23
N PRO A 182 5.53 -11.34 12.41
CA PRO A 182 4.64 -11.03 13.54
C PRO A 182 4.88 -9.66 14.19
N LYS A 183 5.96 -8.95 13.79
CA LYS A 183 6.20 -7.56 14.18
C LYS A 183 5.29 -6.58 13.42
N LEU A 184 4.72 -7.01 12.30
CA LEU A 184 3.75 -6.25 11.54
C LEU A 184 2.40 -6.22 12.27
N SER A 185 1.93 -5.03 12.61
CA SER A 185 0.65 -4.83 13.27
C SER A 185 -0.48 -4.95 12.23
N LEU A 186 -1.21 -6.07 12.26
CA LEU A 186 -2.28 -6.37 11.31
C LEU A 186 -3.29 -5.22 11.21
N ASP A 187 -3.78 -4.75 12.35
CA ASP A 187 -4.76 -3.66 12.46
C ASP A 187 -4.27 -2.36 11.81
N LYS A 188 -2.99 -2.00 12.01
CA LYS A 188 -2.43 -0.76 11.49
C LYS A 188 -2.17 -0.83 9.99
N ILE A 189 -1.63 -1.96 9.49
CA ILE A 189 -1.38 -2.15 8.06
C ILE A 189 -2.72 -2.24 7.32
N PHE A 190 -3.66 -3.02 7.86
CA PHE A 190 -4.99 -3.14 7.27
C PHE A 190 -5.69 -1.78 7.21
N TYR A 191 -5.59 -0.96 8.25
CA TYR A 191 -6.14 0.41 8.19
C TYR A 191 -5.45 1.28 7.13
N ASP A 192 -4.12 1.28 7.08
CA ASP A 192 -3.32 2.14 6.19
C ASP A 192 -3.45 1.75 4.72
N HIS A 193 -3.44 0.46 4.41
CA HIS A 193 -3.41 -0.06 3.03
C HIS A 193 -4.81 -0.37 2.46
N VAL A 194 -5.78 -0.67 3.33
CA VAL A 194 -7.13 -1.08 2.90
C VAL A 194 -8.16 0.00 3.20
N VAL A 195 -8.35 0.31 4.49
CA VAL A 195 -9.48 1.15 4.95
C VAL A 195 -9.34 2.60 4.48
N GLN A 196 -8.18 3.23 4.68
CA GLN A 196 -7.95 4.62 4.29
C GLN A 196 -8.09 4.85 2.78
N PRO A 197 -7.40 4.08 1.91
CA PRO A 197 -7.49 4.27 0.47
C PRO A 197 -8.91 4.03 -0.08
N VAL A 198 -9.57 2.93 0.34
CA VAL A 198 -10.90 2.60 -0.19
C VAL A 198 -11.95 3.61 0.21
N LEU A 199 -11.93 4.11 1.46
CA LEU A 199 -12.87 5.13 1.90
C LEU A 199 -12.63 6.47 1.20
N ARG A 200 -11.40 6.77 0.77
CA ARG A 200 -11.07 7.98 0.00
C ARG A 200 -11.61 7.89 -1.43
N GLU A 201 -11.57 6.71 -2.05
CA GLU A 201 -12.06 6.50 -3.41
C GLU A 201 -13.59 6.32 -3.47
N ASP A 202 -14.17 5.50 -2.59
CA ASP A 202 -15.59 5.09 -2.64
C ASP A 202 -16.60 6.21 -2.29
N ASN A 203 -16.11 7.40 -1.94
CA ASN A 203 -16.95 8.57 -1.63
C ASN A 203 -17.17 9.53 -2.82
N GLU A 204 -16.52 9.29 -3.97
CA GLU A 204 -16.60 10.16 -5.14
C GLU A 204 -17.91 9.96 -5.93
N ILE A 205 -18.34 11.00 -6.67
CA ILE A 205 -19.53 10.90 -7.52
C ILE A 205 -19.18 10.06 -8.76
N GLY A 206 -19.92 8.98 -8.98
CA GLY A 206 -19.76 8.12 -10.16
C GLY A 206 -18.91 6.86 -9.94
N VAL A 207 -18.56 6.55 -8.68
CA VAL A 207 -17.91 5.27 -8.33
C VAL A 207 -18.88 4.11 -8.55
N ARG A 208 -18.37 3.01 -9.11
CA ARG A 208 -19.13 1.79 -9.39
C ARG A 208 -19.44 0.99 -8.12
N SER A 209 -20.46 0.13 -8.18
CA SER A 209 -20.64 -0.90 -7.15
C SER A 209 -19.58 -2.00 -7.29
N LEU A 210 -19.39 -2.77 -6.23
CA LEU A 210 -18.42 -3.87 -6.20
C LEU A 210 -18.78 -4.96 -7.21
N SER A 211 -20.06 -5.35 -7.25
CA SER A 211 -20.63 -6.25 -8.24
C SER A 211 -21.64 -5.49 -9.11
N GLU A 212 -21.59 -5.74 -10.41
CA GLU A 212 -22.50 -5.21 -11.42
C GLU A 212 -23.11 -6.33 -12.27
N SER A 213 -24.12 -5.99 -13.07
CA SER A 213 -24.69 -6.95 -14.01
C SER A 213 -23.73 -7.20 -15.18
N GLU A 214 -23.62 -8.46 -15.63
CA GLU A 214 -22.68 -8.89 -16.67
C GLU A 214 -22.79 -8.06 -17.97
N ASP A 215 -23.99 -7.58 -18.30
CA ASP A 215 -24.25 -6.79 -19.51
C ASP A 215 -23.56 -5.42 -19.53
N LYS A 216 -23.14 -4.91 -18.37
CA LYS A 216 -22.39 -3.65 -18.24
C LYS A 216 -20.90 -3.81 -18.47
N ILE A 217 -20.35 -5.01 -18.30
CA ILE A 217 -18.91 -5.28 -18.41
C ILE A 217 -18.61 -5.91 -19.77
N LYS A 218 -18.16 -5.06 -20.71
CA LYS A 218 -17.89 -5.47 -22.09
C LYS A 218 -16.60 -4.87 -22.62
N GLY A 219 -15.77 -5.73 -23.22
CA GLY A 219 -14.51 -5.34 -23.85
C GLY A 219 -13.33 -5.27 -22.87
N SER A 220 -12.12 -5.36 -23.41
CA SER A 220 -10.88 -5.48 -22.63
C SER A 220 -10.59 -4.27 -21.72
N PHE A 221 -10.94 -3.06 -22.16
CA PHE A 221 -10.74 -1.84 -21.36
C PHE A 221 -11.63 -1.82 -20.11
N SER A 222 -12.91 -2.19 -20.26
CA SER A 222 -13.86 -2.28 -19.15
C SER A 222 -13.49 -3.39 -18.16
N LEU A 223 -12.83 -4.46 -18.63
CA LEU A 223 -12.31 -5.52 -17.75
C LEU A 223 -11.09 -5.02 -16.97
N MET A 224 -10.16 -4.35 -17.64
CA MET A 224 -8.96 -3.80 -17.01
C MET A 224 -9.30 -2.74 -15.94
N SER A 225 -10.38 -1.97 -16.12
CA SER A 225 -10.82 -0.99 -15.14
C SER A 225 -11.43 -1.60 -13.86
N LEU A 226 -11.70 -2.91 -13.81
CA LEU A 226 -12.19 -3.57 -12.58
C LEU A 226 -11.06 -3.86 -11.58
N PHE A 227 -9.81 -3.78 -12.00
CA PHE A 227 -8.63 -3.93 -11.13
C PHE A 227 -8.32 -2.58 -10.46
N ASP A 228 -9.22 -2.13 -9.59
CA ASP A 228 -9.15 -0.87 -8.84
C ASP A 228 -9.29 -1.10 -7.33
N SER A 229 -9.02 -0.09 -6.50
CA SER A 229 -9.08 -0.25 -5.04
C SER A 229 -10.45 -0.69 -4.52
N ILE A 230 -11.54 -0.49 -5.27
CA ILE A 230 -12.87 -0.98 -4.88
C ILE A 230 -12.91 -2.51 -4.92
N THR A 231 -12.37 -3.14 -5.96
CA THR A 231 -12.30 -4.61 -6.06
C THR A 231 -11.37 -5.23 -5.02
N TYR A 232 -10.21 -4.63 -4.76
CA TYR A 232 -9.22 -5.17 -3.82
C TYR A 232 -9.60 -4.92 -2.35
N ASN A 233 -10.08 -3.72 -2.01
CA ASN A 233 -10.09 -3.28 -0.61
C ASN A 233 -11.48 -3.17 0.04
N LYS A 234 -12.58 -3.27 -0.71
CA LYS A 234 -13.95 -3.07 -0.17
C LYS A 234 -14.53 -4.30 0.54
N VAL A 235 -13.90 -5.46 0.42
CA VAL A 235 -14.48 -6.75 0.84
C VAL A 235 -13.76 -7.28 2.06
N VAL A 236 -14.17 -6.87 3.26
CA VAL A 236 -13.75 -7.54 4.50
C VAL A 236 -14.84 -7.44 5.56
N ASP A 237 -15.26 -8.59 6.07
CA ASP A 237 -15.88 -8.72 7.38
C ASP A 237 -15.40 -10.05 7.98
N ALA A 238 -14.90 -10.00 9.21
CA ALA A 238 -14.40 -11.15 9.94
C ALA A 238 -15.23 -11.30 11.22
N GLN A 239 -16.15 -12.26 11.26
CA GLN A 239 -16.83 -12.62 12.51
C GLN A 239 -17.06 -14.13 12.62
N ASP A 240 -16.59 -14.70 13.73
CA ASP A 240 -17.04 -15.97 14.27
C ASP A 240 -18.42 -15.82 14.95
N GLU A 241 -19.30 -16.79 14.69
CA GLU A 241 -20.63 -17.03 15.28
C GLU A 241 -21.39 -15.83 15.88
N VAL A 242 -21.96 -15.01 15.00
CA VAL A 242 -22.95 -13.99 15.36
C VAL A 242 -24.32 -14.37 14.82
N GLN A 243 -25.38 -14.23 15.62
CA GLN A 243 -26.74 -14.23 15.09
C GLN A 243 -26.96 -12.97 14.27
N LEU A 244 -26.90 -13.13 12.95
CA LEU A 244 -27.09 -12.03 12.02
C LEU A 244 -28.56 -11.56 12.02
N PRO A 245 -28.80 -10.24 11.94
CA PRO A 245 -30.16 -9.68 11.95
C PRO A 245 -30.94 -9.99 10.67
N ALA A 246 -30.26 -10.45 9.62
CA ALA A 246 -30.81 -10.87 8.34
C ALA A 246 -29.89 -11.95 7.73
N SER A 247 -30.29 -12.53 6.59
CA SER A 247 -29.40 -13.46 5.88
C SER A 247 -28.11 -12.76 5.44
N VAL A 248 -26.99 -13.51 5.38
CA VAL A 248 -25.71 -13.02 4.85
C VAL A 248 -25.92 -12.35 3.49
N LYS A 249 -26.73 -12.97 2.62
CA LYS A 249 -27.06 -12.39 1.32
C LYS A 249 -27.69 -10.99 1.44
N GLN A 250 -28.73 -10.82 2.26
CA GLN A 250 -29.39 -9.53 2.40
C GLN A 250 -28.47 -8.44 2.96
N ILE A 251 -27.60 -8.82 3.90
CA ILE A 251 -26.61 -7.91 4.48
C ILE A 251 -25.58 -7.55 3.42
N MET A 252 -24.97 -8.54 2.79
CA MET A 252 -23.90 -8.34 1.81
C MET A 252 -24.38 -7.68 0.52
N ASP A 253 -25.60 -7.96 0.04
CA ASP A 253 -26.21 -7.25 -1.10
C ASP A 253 -26.21 -5.73 -0.87
N SER A 254 -26.40 -5.28 0.39
CA SER A 254 -26.35 -3.85 0.73
C SER A 254 -24.93 -3.26 0.73
N TRP A 255 -23.88 -4.07 0.67
CA TRP A 255 -22.49 -3.61 0.57
C TRP A 255 -21.89 -3.85 -0.82
N THR A 256 -22.36 -4.87 -1.53
CA THR A 256 -21.78 -5.31 -2.81
C THR A 256 -22.55 -4.80 -4.03
N CYS A 257 -23.87 -4.64 -3.94
CA CYS A 257 -24.73 -4.24 -5.06
C CYS A 257 -25.07 -2.74 -5.10
N GLN A 258 -24.51 -1.93 -4.21
CA GLN A 258 -24.61 -0.47 -4.21
C GLN A 258 -23.23 0.18 -4.03
N ASN A 259 -23.09 1.42 -4.48
CA ASN A 259 -21.84 2.19 -4.40
C ASN A 259 -21.77 3.01 -3.11
N GLY A 260 -20.55 3.34 -2.68
CA GLY A 260 -20.30 4.09 -1.45
C GLY A 260 -20.53 3.31 -0.16
N PHE A 261 -20.44 4.06 0.94
CA PHE A 261 -20.62 3.59 2.31
C PHE A 261 -21.42 4.60 3.14
N PRO A 262 -22.06 4.19 4.25
CA PRO A 262 -22.86 5.09 5.06
C PRO A 262 -21.99 5.92 6.03
N VAL A 263 -22.41 7.16 6.29
CA VAL A 263 -22.05 7.89 7.51
C VAL A 263 -23.13 7.68 8.56
N LEU A 264 -22.74 7.28 9.76
CA LEU A 264 -23.64 7.13 10.90
C LEU A 264 -23.61 8.40 11.75
N THR A 265 -24.77 9.04 11.92
CA THR A 265 -24.94 10.21 12.80
C THR A 265 -25.65 9.81 14.08
N LEU A 266 -24.96 9.94 15.21
CA LEU A 266 -25.52 9.71 16.54
C LEU A 266 -25.87 11.05 17.20
N ASN A 267 -27.15 11.23 17.53
CA ASN A 267 -27.58 12.31 18.40
C ASN A 267 -27.42 11.88 19.86
N LEU A 268 -26.39 12.39 20.54
CA LEU A 268 -26.08 12.04 21.93
C LEU A 268 -27.18 12.47 22.92
N THR A 269 -27.97 13.49 22.59
CA THR A 269 -29.06 13.99 23.45
C THR A 269 -30.28 13.08 23.39
N THR A 270 -30.61 12.56 22.20
CA THR A 270 -31.80 11.73 22.00
C THR A 270 -31.51 10.23 21.94
N GLY A 271 -30.24 9.85 21.80
CA GLY A 271 -29.81 8.47 21.54
C GLY A 271 -30.18 7.96 20.13
N THR A 272 -30.63 8.84 19.24
CA THR A 272 -31.07 8.44 17.89
C THR A 272 -29.87 8.28 16.97
N ILE A 273 -29.83 7.18 16.22
CA ILE A 273 -28.85 6.91 15.17
C ILE A 273 -29.56 6.99 13.83
N SER A 274 -28.95 7.70 12.87
CA SER A 274 -29.39 7.74 11.48
C SER A 274 -28.22 7.47 10.55
N GLN A 275 -28.51 6.95 9.36
CA GLN A 275 -27.52 6.74 8.31
C GLN A 275 -27.91 7.46 7.02
N GLU A 276 -26.91 7.94 6.29
CA GLU A 276 -27.01 8.45 4.92
C GLU A 276 -25.73 8.09 4.15
N GLN A 277 -25.75 8.08 2.82
CA GLN A 277 -24.55 7.82 2.02
C GLN A 277 -23.51 8.93 2.27
N PHE A 278 -22.25 8.54 2.49
CA PHE A 278 -21.15 9.49 2.61
C PHE A 278 -20.71 9.96 1.22
N LEU A 279 -20.63 11.29 1.03
CA LEU A 279 -20.17 11.93 -0.20
C LEU A 279 -19.19 13.05 0.14
N ASN A 280 -18.10 13.15 -0.62
CA ASN A 280 -17.07 14.18 -0.41
C ASN A 280 -17.62 15.63 -0.53
N LYS A 281 -18.64 15.83 -1.39
CA LYS A 281 -19.36 17.09 -1.53
C LYS A 281 -20.85 16.87 -1.37
N LYS A 282 -21.35 17.13 -0.16
CA LYS A 282 -22.77 16.93 0.17
C LYS A 282 -23.73 17.83 -0.65
N ASN A 283 -23.29 19.01 -1.10
CA ASN A 283 -24.11 19.96 -1.86
C ASN A 283 -23.27 20.76 -2.88
N GLU A 284 -23.35 20.45 -4.18
CA GLU A 284 -22.75 21.30 -5.22
C GLU A 284 -23.39 22.70 -5.30
N ASN A 285 -24.63 22.84 -4.81
CA ASN A 285 -25.42 24.08 -4.85
C ASN A 285 -25.49 24.86 -3.52
N SER A 286 -24.81 24.44 -2.44
CA SER A 286 -24.86 25.22 -1.19
C SER A 286 -23.81 26.32 -1.19
N THR A 287 -24.25 27.56 -0.93
CA THR A 287 -23.42 28.75 -0.77
C THR A 287 -22.57 28.78 0.50
N ASP A 288 -22.71 27.78 1.39
CA ASP A 288 -21.96 27.69 2.64
C ASP A 288 -20.58 27.08 2.41
N SER A 289 -19.64 27.90 1.96
CA SER A 289 -18.24 27.51 1.66
C SER A 289 -17.44 26.96 2.85
N TYR A 290 -18.02 26.92 4.05
CA TYR A 290 -17.36 26.57 5.31
C TYR A 290 -17.77 25.20 5.88
N LYS A 291 -18.78 24.54 5.28
CA LYS A 291 -19.15 23.16 5.63
C LYS A 291 -18.55 22.20 4.61
N PHE A 292 -17.38 21.66 4.93
CA PHE A 292 -16.85 20.49 4.22
C PHE A 292 -17.62 19.25 4.70
N GLY A 293 -18.69 18.90 3.99
CA GLY A 293 -19.41 17.63 4.19
C GLY A 293 -20.30 17.60 5.44
N TYR A 294 -19.76 17.13 6.57
CA TYR A 294 -20.53 16.65 7.72
C TYR A 294 -20.17 17.33 9.05
N ILE A 295 -19.00 17.97 9.15
CA ILE A 295 -18.53 18.70 10.33
C ILE A 295 -17.92 20.04 9.94
N GLN A 296 -17.80 20.96 10.92
CA GLN A 296 -17.06 22.21 10.73
C GLN A 296 -15.55 21.94 10.73
N ILE A 297 -14.81 22.65 9.88
CA ILE A 297 -13.35 22.48 9.77
C ILE A 297 -12.64 22.85 11.08
N GLU A 298 -13.16 23.82 11.81
CA GLU A 298 -12.66 24.21 13.13
C GLU A 298 -12.74 23.06 14.12
N THR A 299 -13.81 22.26 14.09
CA THR A 299 -13.95 21.08 14.94
C THR A 299 -12.88 20.04 14.61
N ALA A 300 -12.64 19.78 13.31
CA ALA A 300 -11.58 18.85 12.88
C ALA A 300 -10.18 19.36 13.30
N LEU A 301 -9.90 20.65 13.12
CA LEU A 301 -8.65 21.28 13.57
C LEU A 301 -8.49 21.21 15.09
N GLU A 302 -9.57 21.36 15.85
CA GLU A 302 -9.57 21.30 17.31
C GLU A 302 -9.13 19.93 17.82
N LEU A 303 -9.54 18.86 17.14
CA LEU A 303 -9.09 17.50 17.45
C LEU A 303 -7.58 17.37 17.33
N THR A 304 -6.93 18.03 16.36
CA THR A 304 -5.46 17.94 16.19
C THR A 304 -4.66 18.62 17.33
N LYS A 305 -5.32 19.25 18.32
CA LYS A 305 -4.63 19.83 19.48
C LYS A 305 -3.99 18.77 20.39
N TYR A 306 -4.53 17.56 20.46
CA TYR A 306 -3.96 16.51 21.33
C TYR A 306 -2.59 16.02 20.85
N LEU A 307 -2.27 16.21 19.56
CA LEU A 307 -1.02 15.71 18.95
C LEU A 307 0.25 16.11 19.70
N ALA A 308 0.27 17.23 20.43
CA ALA A 308 1.41 17.59 21.28
C ALA A 308 1.75 16.58 22.39
N ARG A 309 0.86 15.61 22.65
CA ARG A 309 1.01 14.52 23.62
C ARG A 309 0.89 13.14 22.97
N GLU A 310 0.74 13.09 21.65
CA GLU A 310 0.62 11.84 20.90
C GLU A 310 2.01 11.31 20.58
N ASP A 311 2.24 10.05 20.93
CA ASP A 311 3.50 9.33 20.72
C ASP A 311 3.37 8.21 19.67
N GLU A 312 2.17 7.89 19.20
CA GLU A 312 1.96 6.96 18.11
C GLU A 312 2.18 7.60 16.72
N LEU A 313 3.23 7.17 16.02
CA LEU A 313 3.55 7.63 14.66
C LEU A 313 2.44 7.38 13.64
N PHE A 314 1.70 6.28 13.78
CA PHE A 314 0.59 5.94 12.91
C PHE A 314 -0.52 7.01 12.94
N ILE A 315 -0.87 7.49 14.14
CA ILE A 315 -1.86 8.55 14.32
C ILE A 315 -1.38 9.86 13.70
N TRP A 316 -0.09 10.17 13.86
CA TRP A 316 0.55 11.31 13.22
C TRP A 316 0.50 11.24 11.70
N ASN A 317 0.76 10.08 11.11
CA ASN A 317 0.67 9.85 9.67
C ASN A 317 -0.74 10.18 9.16
N VAL A 318 -1.76 9.56 9.77
CA VAL A 318 -3.18 9.77 9.43
C VAL A 318 -3.57 11.24 9.48
N VAL A 319 -3.17 11.96 10.54
CA VAL A 319 -3.52 13.38 10.67
C VAL A 319 -2.76 14.23 9.66
N LEU A 320 -1.48 13.98 9.40
CA LEU A 320 -0.69 14.77 8.46
C LEU A 320 -1.15 14.60 7.01
N LEU A 321 -1.50 13.38 6.58
CA LEU A 321 -2.08 13.13 5.25
C LEU A 321 -3.36 13.95 5.02
N ASN A 322 -4.18 14.12 6.05
CA ASN A 322 -5.45 14.86 5.97
C ASN A 322 -5.31 16.37 6.19
N LEU A 323 -4.41 16.79 7.08
CA LEU A 323 -4.17 18.20 7.39
C LEU A 323 -3.32 18.87 6.31
N VAL A 324 -2.49 18.08 5.61
CA VAL A 324 -1.51 18.54 4.64
C VAL A 324 -1.55 17.67 3.37
N PRO A 325 -2.68 17.60 2.65
CA PRO A 325 -2.82 16.73 1.49
C PRO A 325 -1.90 17.17 0.33
N GLU A 326 -1.57 16.27 -0.59
CA GLU A 326 -0.61 16.56 -1.67
C GLU A 326 -1.04 17.72 -2.59
N ASN A 327 -2.35 17.96 -2.71
CA ASN A 327 -2.97 19.04 -3.49
C ASN A 327 -3.01 20.40 -2.77
N LEU A 328 -2.51 20.47 -1.52
CA LEU A 328 -2.41 21.68 -0.70
C LEU A 328 -1.54 22.77 -1.36
N GLU A 329 -0.69 22.40 -2.31
CA GLU A 329 0.07 23.34 -3.16
C GLU A 329 -0.85 24.30 -3.92
N SER A 330 -2.06 23.86 -4.30
CA SER A 330 -3.06 24.69 -4.97
C SER A 330 -3.80 25.63 -4.00
N THR A 331 -4.02 25.18 -2.76
CA THR A 331 -4.84 25.85 -1.74
C THR A 331 -4.03 26.82 -0.86
N LEU A 332 -2.76 26.53 -0.58
CA LEU A 332 -1.87 27.34 0.26
C LEU A 332 -0.98 28.32 -0.52
N LYS A 333 -1.38 28.73 -1.72
CA LYS A 333 -0.75 29.88 -2.42
C LYS A 333 -0.79 31.18 -1.59
N ASN A 334 -1.54 31.23 -0.48
CA ASN A 334 -1.56 32.36 0.42
C ASN A 334 -0.41 32.28 1.46
N TYR A 335 0.58 33.17 1.30
CA TYR A 335 1.72 33.35 2.21
C TYR A 335 1.30 33.66 3.67
N GLU A 336 0.06 34.06 3.95
CA GLU A 336 -0.42 34.39 5.29
C GLU A 336 -0.70 33.15 6.17
N VAL A 337 -1.08 32.02 5.57
CA VAL A 337 -1.44 30.80 6.31
C VAL A 337 -0.19 30.01 6.72
N TYR A 338 0.86 30.06 5.90
CA TYR A 338 2.10 29.30 6.11
C TYR A 338 2.78 29.57 7.47
N PRO A 339 3.01 30.82 7.92
CA PRO A 339 3.63 31.08 9.22
C PRO A 339 2.78 30.57 10.39
N LEU A 340 1.45 30.61 10.26
CA LEU A 340 0.52 30.16 11.30
C LEU A 340 0.49 28.63 11.39
N LEU A 341 0.39 27.94 10.24
CA LEU A 341 0.44 26.48 10.16
C LEU A 341 1.79 25.94 10.66
N LYS A 342 2.90 26.59 10.25
CA LYS A 342 4.26 26.28 10.74
C LYS A 342 4.34 26.36 12.26
N LYS A 343 3.88 27.48 12.84
CA LYS A 343 3.89 27.68 14.30
C LYS A 343 3.01 26.64 15.02
N TYR A 344 1.88 26.29 14.43
CA TYR A 344 0.95 25.30 14.96
C TYR A 344 1.54 23.90 14.99
N LEU A 345 2.08 23.43 13.86
CA LEU A 345 2.64 22.08 13.71
C LEU A 345 3.93 21.90 14.51
N LEU A 346 4.84 22.87 14.48
CA LEU A 346 6.13 22.79 15.18
C LEU A 346 5.96 22.54 16.69
N LYS A 347 5.00 23.24 17.32
CA LYS A 347 4.72 23.04 18.75
C LYS A 347 4.32 21.60 19.08
N ARG A 348 3.70 20.89 18.14
CA ARG A 348 3.15 19.54 18.33
C ARG A 348 4.11 18.45 17.90
N VAL A 349 4.87 18.65 16.81
CA VAL A 349 5.82 17.65 16.30
C VAL A 349 7.05 17.53 17.19
N LEU A 350 7.46 18.61 17.86
CA LEU A 350 8.72 18.64 18.61
C LEU A 350 8.83 17.58 19.74
N PRO A 351 7.79 17.29 20.55
CA PRO A 351 7.84 16.23 21.55
C PRO A 351 8.05 14.83 20.96
N ILE A 352 7.24 14.42 19.98
CA ILE A 352 7.37 13.10 19.36
C ILE A 352 8.70 12.96 18.63
N TYR A 353 9.14 14.04 17.97
CA TYR A 353 10.45 14.07 17.32
C TYR A 353 11.58 13.83 18.32
N ARG A 354 11.59 14.52 19.48
CA ARG A 354 12.64 14.34 20.49
C ARG A 354 12.63 12.93 21.08
N TYR A 355 11.46 12.36 21.28
CA TYR A 355 11.29 11.00 21.76
C TYR A 355 11.93 10.00 20.78
N TYR A 356 11.54 10.05 19.50
CA TYR A 356 12.09 9.15 18.48
C TYR A 356 13.55 9.45 18.15
N ALA A 357 13.99 10.71 18.08
CA ALA A 357 15.40 11.05 17.88
C ALA A 357 16.28 10.52 19.02
N GLY A 358 15.81 10.57 20.27
CA GLY A 358 16.48 9.94 21.41
C GLY A 358 16.55 8.41 21.29
N PHE A 359 15.45 7.80 20.87
CA PHE A 359 15.34 6.35 20.65
C PHE A 359 16.24 5.87 19.50
N ILE A 360 16.20 6.55 18.34
CA ILE A 360 17.05 6.32 17.17
C ILE A 360 18.52 6.37 17.54
N ARG A 361 18.96 7.39 18.29
CA ARG A 361 20.37 7.52 18.71
C ARG A 361 20.84 6.40 19.62
N GLN A 362 19.95 5.76 20.37
CA GLN A 362 20.29 4.76 21.39
C GLN A 362 20.17 3.33 20.87
N ASN A 363 19.30 3.07 19.89
CA ASN A 363 19.02 1.74 19.34
C ASN A 363 18.61 1.85 17.86
N VAL A 364 19.55 2.24 16.99
CA VAL A 364 19.33 2.27 15.52
C VAL A 364 18.84 0.90 15.03
N ASP A 365 19.42 -0.18 15.55
CA ASP A 365 19.07 -1.56 15.17
C ASP A 365 17.63 -1.94 15.57
N ALA A 366 17.05 -1.34 16.62
CA ALA A 366 15.67 -1.62 17.04
C ALA A 366 14.62 -1.01 16.08
N LEU A 367 15.04 -0.10 15.19
CA LEU A 367 14.19 0.56 14.20
C LEU A 367 14.31 -0.07 12.81
N GLU A 368 15.34 -0.88 12.57
CA GLU A 368 15.47 -1.63 11.33
C GLU A 368 14.37 -2.68 11.15
N ASP A 369 13.66 -3.01 12.23
CA ASP A 369 12.61 -4.03 12.30
C ASP A 369 11.20 -3.47 12.58
N ASP A 370 11.04 -2.16 12.77
CA ASP A 370 9.73 -1.53 13.02
C ASP A 370 9.25 -0.79 11.77
N TYR A 371 8.29 -1.42 11.08
CA TYR A 371 7.63 -0.89 9.89
C TYR A 371 7.13 0.55 10.08
N PHE A 372 6.45 0.85 11.19
CA PHE A 372 5.85 2.17 11.43
C PHE A 372 6.87 3.20 11.86
N ALA A 373 7.96 2.79 12.50
CA ALA A 373 9.05 3.70 12.84
C ALA A 373 9.83 4.16 11.60
N GLN A 374 10.06 3.27 10.62
CA GLN A 374 10.67 3.65 9.34
C GLN A 374 9.73 4.54 8.52
N TYR A 375 8.45 4.21 8.48
CA TYR A 375 7.42 5.05 7.86
C TYR A 375 7.35 6.45 8.52
N GLY A 376 7.55 6.54 9.83
CA GLY A 376 7.67 7.81 10.55
C GLY A 376 8.91 8.64 10.20
N LYS A 377 9.99 8.02 9.72
CA LYS A 377 11.14 8.74 9.15
C LYS A 377 10.80 9.35 7.80
N GLU A 378 10.07 8.63 6.96
CA GLU A 378 9.52 9.13 5.69
C GLU A 378 8.54 10.29 5.95
N LEU A 379 7.70 10.19 6.97
CA LEU A 379 6.78 11.26 7.39
C LEU A 379 7.49 12.60 7.68
N LEU A 380 8.66 12.55 8.32
CA LEU A 380 9.46 13.75 8.56
C LEU A 380 10.02 14.33 7.26
N HIS A 381 10.46 13.46 6.36
CA HIS A 381 10.89 13.84 5.02
C HIS A 381 9.74 14.43 4.20
N ASP A 382 8.52 13.93 4.36
CA ASP A 382 7.32 14.46 3.69
C ASP A 382 6.90 15.80 4.26
N VAL A 383 6.94 16.00 5.58
CA VAL A 383 6.75 17.32 6.18
C VAL A 383 7.80 18.32 5.65
N LEU A 384 9.06 17.90 5.50
CA LEU A 384 10.12 18.72 4.90
C LEU A 384 9.89 18.99 3.41
N LYS A 385 9.47 18.00 2.62
CA LYS A 385 9.08 18.16 1.22
C LYS A 385 7.94 19.16 1.07
N VAL A 386 6.87 19.01 1.86
CA VAL A 386 5.74 19.93 1.88
C VAL A 386 6.22 21.34 2.20
N MET A 387 7.01 21.52 3.26
CA MET A 387 7.55 22.83 3.61
C MET A 387 8.45 23.38 2.49
N GLY A 388 9.21 22.51 1.82
CA GLY A 388 10.05 22.81 0.65
C GLY A 388 9.28 23.32 -0.56
N ARG A 389 8.04 22.86 -0.80
CA ARG A 389 7.18 23.32 -1.92
C ARG A 389 6.90 24.83 -1.91
N PHE A 390 7.10 25.49 -0.77
CA PHE A 390 6.88 26.94 -0.62
C PHE A 390 8.19 27.76 -0.61
N VAL A 391 9.34 27.09 -0.75
CA VAL A 391 10.66 27.71 -0.72
C VAL A 391 11.00 28.26 -2.10
N ASN A 392 11.21 29.58 -2.17
CA ASN A 392 11.64 30.31 -3.35
C ASN A 392 12.87 31.20 -3.08
N THR A 393 13.35 31.22 -1.83
CA THR A 393 14.42 32.12 -1.37
C THR A 393 15.30 31.44 -0.34
N ASP A 394 16.56 31.88 -0.26
CA ASP A 394 17.51 31.40 0.76
C ASP A 394 17.05 31.75 2.18
N VAL A 395 16.29 32.84 2.35
CA VAL A 395 15.70 33.23 3.63
C VAL A 395 14.70 32.19 4.11
N GLN A 396 13.86 31.67 3.22
CA GLN A 396 12.92 30.60 3.55
C GLN A 396 13.64 29.28 3.85
N ILE A 397 14.76 28.99 3.18
CA ILE A 397 15.63 27.87 3.55
C ILE A 397 16.14 28.08 4.97
N GLN A 398 16.77 29.23 5.28
CA GLN A 398 17.26 29.59 6.62
C GLN A 398 16.20 29.43 7.70
N GLU A 399 14.97 29.88 7.44
CA GLU A 399 13.83 29.72 8.34
C GLU A 399 13.41 28.26 8.57
N LEU A 400 13.63 27.37 7.60
CA LEU A 400 13.45 25.93 7.73
C LEU A 400 14.68 25.26 8.34
N GLN A 401 15.89 25.79 8.16
CA GLN A 401 17.06 25.30 8.88
C GLN A 401 16.91 25.50 10.37
N VAL A 402 16.25 26.56 10.84
CA VAL A 402 15.92 26.67 12.27
C VAL A 402 15.01 25.52 12.73
N PHE A 403 14.11 25.05 11.87
CA PHE A 403 13.23 23.91 12.14
C PHE A 403 14.03 22.62 12.20
N TYR A 404 14.81 22.31 11.17
CA TYR A 404 15.51 21.04 11.10
C TYR A 404 16.86 21.00 11.83
N ASN A 405 17.49 22.14 12.13
CA ASN A 405 18.72 22.17 12.95
C ASN A 405 18.45 21.91 14.44
N ALA A 406 17.23 22.23 14.90
CA ALA A 406 16.78 21.94 16.26
C ALA A 406 16.22 20.52 16.40
N THR A 407 16.06 19.81 15.29
CA THR A 407 15.49 18.47 15.23
C THR A 407 16.53 17.48 14.68
N LEU A 408 16.94 17.55 13.42
CA LEU A 408 17.80 16.59 12.70
C LEU A 408 19.28 16.49 13.14
N GLU A 409 19.88 15.32 12.91
CA GLU A 409 21.33 15.05 13.03
C GLU A 409 22.17 15.73 11.94
N GLU A 410 23.50 15.77 12.09
CA GLU A 410 24.38 16.47 11.14
C GLU A 410 24.29 15.97 9.68
N ASP A 411 24.29 14.67 9.48
CA ASP A 411 24.13 14.03 8.18
C ASP A 411 22.72 14.24 7.60
N GLU A 412 21.69 14.15 8.44
CA GLU A 412 20.30 14.41 8.07
C GLU A 412 20.04 15.89 7.75
N ARG A 413 20.68 16.82 8.46
CA ARG A 413 20.67 18.27 8.19
C ARG A 413 21.25 18.55 6.82
N VAL A 414 22.34 17.87 6.43
CA VAL A 414 22.95 18.01 5.10
C VAL A 414 21.98 17.53 4.02
N ALA A 415 21.39 16.35 4.18
CA ALA A 415 20.42 15.82 3.22
C ALA A 415 19.17 16.71 3.09
N ALA A 416 18.61 17.18 4.21
CA ALA A 416 17.48 18.10 4.22
C ALA A 416 17.82 19.46 3.57
N THR A 417 19.03 19.98 3.79
CA THR A 417 19.49 21.21 3.14
C THR A 417 19.56 21.03 1.62
N LEU A 418 20.16 19.93 1.15
CA LEU A 418 20.28 19.63 -0.27
C LEU A 418 18.91 19.47 -0.94
N LEU A 419 17.97 18.81 -0.27
CA LEU A 419 16.59 18.68 -0.73
C LEU A 419 15.92 20.06 -0.90
N LEU A 420 16.02 20.93 0.10
CA LEU A 420 15.39 22.26 0.05
C LEU A 420 16.03 23.17 -1.01
N GLU A 421 17.35 23.07 -1.21
CA GLU A 421 18.06 23.77 -2.29
C GLU A 421 17.58 23.30 -3.67
N PHE A 422 17.44 21.98 -3.85
CA PHE A 422 16.92 21.38 -5.07
C PHE A 422 15.46 21.82 -5.34
N THR A 423 14.58 21.71 -4.35
CA THR A 423 13.17 22.13 -4.50
C THR A 423 13.02 23.62 -4.75
N LYS A 424 13.86 24.48 -4.13
CA LYS A 424 13.90 25.92 -4.43
C LYS A 424 14.20 26.16 -5.91
N PHE A 425 15.17 25.44 -6.47
CA PHE A 425 15.53 25.55 -7.89
C PHE A 425 14.35 25.16 -8.79
N GLU A 426 13.71 24.02 -8.54
CA GLU A 426 12.52 23.57 -9.29
C GLU A 426 11.38 24.59 -9.21
N ASN A 427 11.12 25.16 -8.03
CA ASN A 427 10.09 26.18 -7.84
C ASN A 427 10.37 27.46 -8.64
N MET A 428 11.63 27.89 -8.69
CA MET A 428 12.06 29.04 -9.49
C MET A 428 11.85 28.80 -11.00
N GLU A 429 12.27 27.65 -11.52
CA GLU A 429 12.06 27.29 -12.93
C GLU A 429 10.57 27.19 -13.29
N ARG A 430 9.78 26.52 -12.42
CA ARG A 430 8.33 26.41 -12.60
C ARG A 430 7.65 27.78 -12.62
N ARG A 431 8.11 28.71 -11.78
CA ARG A 431 7.61 30.09 -11.76
C ARG A 431 7.94 30.84 -13.05
N GLU A 432 9.15 30.71 -13.58
CA GLU A 432 9.52 31.31 -14.87
C GLU A 432 8.66 30.77 -16.03
N LEU A 433 8.41 29.46 -16.05
CA LEU A 433 7.52 28.83 -17.03
C LEU A 433 6.10 29.39 -16.93
N LEU A 434 5.54 29.46 -15.72
CA LEU A 434 4.20 30.00 -15.49
C LEU A 434 4.09 31.47 -15.89
N ILE A 435 5.13 32.29 -15.66
CA ILE A 435 5.18 33.68 -16.14
C ILE A 435 5.16 33.73 -17.67
N LYS A 436 5.93 32.87 -18.36
CA LYS A 436 5.92 32.79 -19.82
C LYS A 436 4.54 32.41 -20.35
N VAL A 437 3.89 31.40 -19.75
CA VAL A 437 2.53 30.96 -20.11
C VAL A 437 1.51 32.08 -19.85
N ALA A 438 1.57 32.73 -18.68
CA ALA A 438 0.66 33.84 -18.34
C ALA A 438 0.83 35.02 -19.31
N ASN A 439 2.07 35.41 -19.63
CA ASN A 439 2.37 36.46 -20.60
C ASN A 439 1.88 36.11 -22.01
N TRP A 440 1.95 34.82 -22.38
CA TRP A 440 1.41 34.34 -23.64
C TRP A 440 -0.12 34.42 -23.63
N LEU A 441 -0.79 33.86 -22.61
CA LEU A 441 -2.25 33.91 -22.48
C LEU A 441 -2.75 35.35 -22.50
N GLN A 442 -2.14 36.25 -21.74
CA GLN A 442 -2.54 37.66 -21.68
C GLN A 442 -2.43 38.38 -23.04
N LYS A 443 -1.58 37.90 -23.95
CA LYS A 443 -1.43 38.46 -25.31
C LYS A 443 -2.39 37.84 -26.32
N ASN A 444 -2.93 36.66 -26.06
CA ASN A 444 -3.70 35.85 -27.02
C ASN A 444 -5.08 35.47 -26.45
N VAL A 445 -5.58 36.15 -25.43
CA VAL A 445 -6.87 35.79 -24.77
C VAL A 445 -8.08 36.24 -25.60
N ASP A 446 -7.88 37.21 -26.48
CA ASP A 446 -8.91 37.80 -27.35
C ASP A 446 -8.77 37.36 -28.82
N ASP A 447 -7.78 36.52 -29.15
CA ASP A 447 -7.59 35.87 -30.45
C ASP A 447 -8.36 34.53 -30.51
#